data_AF-A0A9P5J0L3-F1
#
_entry.id   AF-A0A9P5J0L3-F1
#
_cell.length_a   1.000
_cell.length_b   1.000
_cell.length_c   1.000
_cell.angle_alpha   90.00
_cell.angle_beta   90.00
_cell.angle_gamma   90.00
#
_symmetry.space_group_name_H-M   'P 1'
#
loop_
_entity.id
_entity.type
_entity.pdbx_description
1 polymer ?
#
loop_
_entity_poly.entity_id
_entity_poly.type
_entity_poly.pdbx_seq_one_letter_code
_entity_poly.pdbx_strand_id
1 'polypeptide(L)'
;MYDGLLWKNTGQGPRRVILQYSTRQKLIRRAHDESGHRGRDPTYKKLVEFYYWPHMWRQIAVHCRTCYQCQIRSTYRPIVPISPTW
;
A
#
# COMPACT_ATOMS: atom_id res chain seq x y z
N MET A 1 -24.83 15.14 -13.57
CA MET A 1 -24.21 14.15 -12.67
C MET A 1 -22.77 13.96 -13.11
N TYR A 2 -21.80 14.47 -12.34
CA TYR A 2 -20.36 14.31 -12.64
C TYR A 2 -19.82 13.14 -11.81
N ASP A 3 -19.85 11.92 -12.34
CA ASP A 3 -19.13 10.68 -11.94
C ASP A 3 -18.96 10.31 -10.44
N GLY A 4 -19.56 11.02 -9.48
CA GLY A 4 -19.43 10.75 -8.04
C GLY A 4 -18.00 10.80 -7.49
N LEU A 5 -17.04 11.41 -8.21
CA LEU A 5 -15.63 11.40 -7.85
C LEU A 5 -15.27 12.60 -6.98
N LEU A 6 -14.72 12.30 -5.80
CA LEU A 6 -14.17 13.30 -4.90
C LEU A 6 -12.71 13.60 -5.24
N TRP A 7 -12.32 14.86 -5.15
CA TRP A 7 -10.97 15.34 -5.38
C TRP A 7 -10.47 16.14 -4.18
N LYS A 8 -9.18 16.01 -3.85
CA LYS A 8 -8.50 16.80 -2.84
C LYS A 8 -7.52 17.73 -3.54
N ASN A 9 -7.70 19.04 -3.40
CA ASN A 9 -6.74 20.00 -3.90
C ASN A 9 -5.49 20.00 -2.99
N THR A 10 -4.32 19.93 -3.59
CA THR A 10 -3.03 20.02 -2.89
C THR A 10 -2.17 21.05 -3.60
N GLY A 11 -1.16 21.62 -2.93
CA GLY A 11 -0.22 22.54 -3.57
C GLY A 11 0.57 21.94 -4.74
N GLN A 12 0.44 20.63 -4.98
CA GLN A 12 1.05 19.88 -6.09
C GLN A 12 0.02 19.41 -7.13
N GLY A 13 -1.22 19.92 -7.08
CA GLY A 13 -2.31 19.56 -7.98
C GLY A 13 -3.43 18.74 -7.32
N PRO A 14 -4.55 18.52 -8.04
CA PRO A 14 -5.69 17.78 -7.53
C PRO A 14 -5.41 16.27 -7.49
N ARG A 15 -5.77 15.62 -6.38
CA ARG A 15 -5.65 14.17 -6.19
C ARG A 15 -7.01 13.53 -6.05
N ARG A 16 -7.23 12.40 -6.72
CA ARG A 16 -8.50 11.67 -6.65
C ARG A 16 -8.64 10.97 -5.30
N VAL A 17 -9.74 11.23 -4.60
CA VAL A 17 -10.04 10.62 -3.31
C VAL A 17 -10.63 9.22 -3.53
N ILE A 18 -10.02 8.22 -2.90
CA ILE A 18 -10.48 6.83 -2.98
C ILE A 18 -11.22 6.46 -1.69
N LEU A 19 -12.54 6.31 -1.78
CA LEU A 19 -13.39 5.94 -0.64
C LEU A 19 -13.42 4.43 -0.40
N GLN A 20 -13.52 3.64 -1.47
CA GLN A 20 -13.70 2.20 -1.41
C GLN A 20 -12.41 1.48 -1.00
N TYR A 21 -12.46 0.70 0.08
CA TYR A 21 -11.30 -0.04 0.59
C TYR A 21 -10.75 -1.06 -0.42
N SER A 22 -11.64 -1.76 -1.13
CA SER A 22 -11.26 -2.71 -2.19
C SER A 22 -10.46 -2.04 -3.31
N THR A 23 -10.83 -0.82 -3.71
CA THR A 23 -10.09 -0.02 -4.69
C THR A 23 -8.72 0.39 -4.16
N ARG A 24 -8.62 0.80 -2.88
CA ARG A 24 -7.34 1.11 -2.24
C ARG A 24 -6.40 -0.10 -2.29
N GLN A 25 -6.88 -1.28 -1.94
CA GLN A 25 -6.09 -2.52 -1.97
C GLN A 25 -5.58 -2.85 -3.37
N LYS A 26 -6.44 -2.73 -4.40
CA LYS A 26 -6.05 -2.94 -5.80
C LYS A 26 -4.97 -1.96 -6.25
N LEU A 27 -5.12 -0.67 -5.91
CA LEU A 27 -4.12 0.36 -6.23
C LEU A 27 -2.79 0.12 -5.52
N ILE A 28 -2.82 -0.23 -4.23
CA ILE A 28 -1.61 -0.54 -3.46
C ILE A 28 -0.88 -1.74 -4.06
N ARG A 29 -1.59 -2.84 -4.35
CA ARG A 29 -1.01 -4.03 -4.97
C ARG A 29 -0.34 -3.70 -6.30
N ARG A 30 -1.08 -3.04 -7.20
CA ARG A 30 -0.57 -2.67 -8.52
C ARG A 30 0.67 -1.78 -8.41
N ALA A 31 0.63 -0.73 -7.59
CA ALA A 31 1.77 0.15 -7.41
C ALA A 31 2.97 -0.56 -6.77
N HIS A 32 2.74 -1.51 -5.87
CA HIS A 32 3.79 -2.33 -5.26
C HIS A 32 4.48 -3.24 -6.28
N ASP A 33 3.69 -3.93 -7.11
CA ASP A 33 4.17 -4.81 -8.17
C ASP A 33 4.95 -4.01 -9.23
N GLU A 34 4.41 -2.88 -9.70
CA GLU A 34 5.07 -2.00 -10.68
C GLU A 34 6.31 -1.30 -10.11
N SER A 35 6.42 -1.16 -8.78
CA SER A 35 7.64 -0.68 -8.12
C SER A 35 8.69 -1.77 -7.96
N GLY A 36 8.45 -2.99 -8.46
CA GLY A 36 9.38 -4.11 -8.38
C GLY A 36 9.59 -4.58 -6.94
N HIS A 37 8.55 -4.55 -6.11
CA HIS A 37 8.60 -4.98 -4.71
C HIS A 37 9.60 -4.23 -3.82
N ARG A 38 9.97 -2.99 -4.17
CA ARG A 38 10.99 -2.16 -3.47
C ARG A 38 10.53 -1.54 -2.14
N GLY A 39 9.54 -2.13 -1.49
CA GLY A 39 9.01 -1.65 -0.21
C GLY A 39 8.09 -0.43 -0.32
N ARG A 40 7.83 0.20 0.83
CA ARG A 40 6.75 1.18 1.02
C ARG A 40 6.99 2.50 0.28
N ASP A 41 8.18 3.07 0.40
CA ASP A 41 8.41 4.46 0.00
C ASP A 41 8.27 4.65 -1.53
N PRO A 42 8.80 3.74 -2.39
CA PRO A 42 8.56 3.81 -3.84
C PRO A 42 7.08 3.62 -4.20
N THR A 43 6.38 2.72 -3.50
CA THR A 43 4.94 2.50 -3.70
C THR A 43 4.12 3.72 -3.29
N TYR A 44 4.47 4.37 -2.18
CA TYR A 44 3.82 5.59 -1.73
C TYR A 44 4.03 6.75 -2.71
N LYS A 45 5.25 6.96 -3.18
CA LYS A 45 5.57 8.02 -4.15
C LYS A 45 4.72 7.90 -5.42
N LYS A 46 4.54 6.69 -5.96
CA LYS A 46 3.67 6.46 -7.12
C LYS A 46 2.20 6.79 -6.86
N LEU A 47 1.68 6.45 -5.68
CA LEU A 47 0.25 6.62 -5.39
C LEU A 47 -0.11 8.05 -5.00
N VAL A 48 0.76 8.72 -4.24
CA VAL A 48 0.49 10.04 -3.67
C VAL A 48 0.44 11.14 -4.73
N GLU A 49 1.00 10.90 -5.92
CA GLU A 49 0.93 11.81 -7.06
C GLU A 49 -0.51 11.97 -7.57
N PHE A 50 -1.28 10.87 -7.64
CA PHE A 50 -2.60 10.86 -8.28
C PHE A 50 -3.76 10.67 -7.32
N TYR A 51 -3.52 10.03 -6.17
CA TYR A 51 -4.59 9.57 -5.28
C TYR A 51 -4.43 10.08 -3.86
N TYR A 52 -5.55 10.08 -3.14
CA TYR A 52 -5.60 10.39 -1.72
C TYR A 52 -6.58 9.48 -0.98
N TRP A 53 -6.17 9.02 0.20
CA TRP A 53 -7.06 8.55 1.26
C TRP A 53 -6.37 8.67 2.63
N PRO A 54 -7.12 8.66 3.75
CA PRO A 54 -6.52 8.68 5.07
C PRO A 54 -5.62 7.46 5.32
N HIS A 55 -4.48 7.69 5.97
CA HIS A 55 -3.54 6.64 6.38
C HIS A 55 -2.92 5.81 5.24
N MET A 56 -2.78 6.37 4.03
CA MET A 56 -2.07 5.76 2.89
C MET A 56 -0.76 5.10 3.31
N TRP A 57 0.09 5.84 4.03
CA TRP A 57 1.38 5.38 4.50
C TRP A 57 1.31 4.07 5.30
N ARG A 58 0.38 4.00 6.27
CA ARG A 58 0.19 2.81 7.13
C ARG A 58 -0.33 1.63 6.31
N GLN A 59 -1.31 1.85 5.44
CA GLN A 59 -1.90 0.78 4.63
C GLN A 59 -0.89 0.19 3.63
N ILE A 60 -0.10 1.05 2.98
CA ILE A 60 0.98 0.62 2.08
C ILE A 60 2.06 -0.13 2.86
N ALA A 61 2.45 0.36 4.05
CA ALA A 61 3.42 -0.33 4.90
C ALA A 61 2.96 -1.75 5.28
N VAL A 62 1.68 -1.90 5.64
CA VAL A 62 1.09 -3.21 5.95
C VAL A 62 1.19 -4.12 4.73
N HIS A 63 0.73 -3.65 3.56
CA HIS A 63 0.77 -4.45 2.34
C HIS A 63 2.19 -4.93 1.99
N CYS A 64 3.20 -4.05 2.03
CA CYS A 64 4.58 -4.43 1.76
C CYS A 64 5.11 -5.45 2.77
N ARG A 65 4.74 -5.36 4.05
CA ARG A 65 5.15 -6.31 5.09
C ARG A 65 4.48 -7.68 4.96
N THR A 66 3.25 -7.72 4.47
CA THR A 66 2.46 -8.96 4.28
C THR A 66 2.55 -9.51 2.86
N CYS A 67 3.37 -8.91 2.00
CA CYS A 67 3.55 -9.40 0.64
C CYS A 67 4.35 -10.70 0.66
N TYR A 68 3.74 -11.79 0.23
CA TYR A 68 4.35 -13.13 0.20
C TYR A 68 5.71 -13.13 -0.52
N GLN A 69 5.80 -12.52 -1.70
CA GLN A 69 7.03 -12.43 -2.49
C GLN A 69 8.15 -11.69 -1.76
N CYS A 70 7.81 -10.65 -1.00
CA CYS A 70 8.77 -9.93 -0.17
C CYS A 70 9.18 -10.77 1.05
N GLN A 71 8.23 -11.46 1.69
CA GLN A 71 8.49 -12.27 2.87
C GLN A 71 9.44 -13.43 2.59
N ILE A 72 9.25 -14.16 1.49
CA ILE A 72 10.15 -15.27 1.12
C ILE A 72 11.56 -14.80 0.76
N ARG A 73 11.70 -13.58 0.23
CA ARG A 73 12.99 -12.96 -0.11
C ARG A 73 13.65 -12.29 1.10
N SER A 74 12.91 -12.08 2.17
CA SER A 74 13.41 -11.41 3.37
C SER A 74 14.41 -12.32 4.09
N THR A 75 15.51 -11.73 4.54
CA THR A 75 16.48 -12.36 5.44
C THR A 75 16.00 -12.34 6.90
N TYR A 76 14.95 -11.59 7.21
CA TYR A 76 14.34 -11.58 8.54
C TYR A 76 13.76 -12.97 8.86
N ARG A 77 14.13 -13.49 10.04
CA ARG A 77 13.62 -14.74 10.59
C ARG A 77 12.94 -14.42 11.92
N PRO A 78 11.60 -14.52 12.02
CA PRO A 78 10.94 -14.35 13.31
C PRO A 78 11.35 -15.51 14.23
N ILE A 79 11.67 -15.19 15.48
CA ILE A 79 11.84 -16.19 16.53
C ILE A 79 10.45 -16.77 16.77
N VAL A 80 10.24 -18.02 16.37
CA VAL A 80 9.03 -18.76 16.71
C VAL A 80 9.16 -19.25 18.17
N PRO A 81 8.19 -18.96 19.05
CA PRO A 81 8.17 -19.54 20.38
C PRO A 81 8.15 -21.07 20.25
N ILE A 82 8.99 -21.75 21.01
CA ILE A 82 8.99 -23.21 21.05
C ILE A 82 7.66 -23.63 21.68
N SER A 83 6.73 -24.13 20.86
CA SER A 83 5.50 -24.72 21.37
C SER A 83 5.83 -26.11 21.92
N PRO A 84 5.35 -26.48 23.12
CA PRO A 84 5.48 -27.86 23.58
C PRO A 84 4.71 -28.77 22.61
N THR A 85 5.42 -29.75 22.05
CA THR A 85 4.80 -30.93 21.41
C THR A 85 4.44 -31.89 22.55
N TRP A 86 3.14 -32.10 22.76
CA TRP A 86 2.63 -33.16 23.62
C TRP A 86 2.89 -34.53 22.99
#